data_AF-A0A0N0Z9R8-F1
#
_entry.id   AF-A0A0N0Z9R8-F1
#
_cell.length_a   1.000
_cell.length_b   1.000
_cell.length_c   1.000
_cell.angle_alpha   90.00
_cell.angle_beta   90.00
_cell.angle_gamma   90.00
#
_symmetry.space_group_name_H-M   'P 1'
#
loop_
_entity.id
_entity.type
_entity.pdbx_description
1 polymer ?
#
loop_
_entity_poly.entity_id
_entity_poly.type
_entity_poly.pdbx_seq_one_letter_code
_entity_poly.pdbx_strand_id
1 'polypeptide(L)' 'MLDFATKEIFGYTLSTKPDSKLVKEALDNAIERQLRDTTSLMFHSDQGCQYLSEEFRSHLIDRKIT' A
#
# COMPACT_ATOMS: atom_id res chain seq x y z
N MET A 1 1.51 -0.56 6.77
CA MET A 1 2.63 -0.26 5.86
C MET A 1 3.74 0.38 6.66
N LEU A 2 4.93 -0.17 6.51
CA LEU A 2 6.15 0.22 7.22
C LEU A 2 7.08 0.86 6.18
N ASP A 3 7.61 2.03 6.48
CA ASP A 3 8.73 2.57 5.72
C ASP A 3 10.01 1.82 6.09
N PHE A 4 10.73 1.29 5.10
CA PHE A 4 11.91 0.47 5.37
C PHE A 4 13.11 1.30 5.84
N ALA A 5 13.21 2.57 5.43
CA ALA A 5 14.34 3.43 5.75
C ALA A 5 14.24 3.98 7.18
N THR A 6 13.08 4.50 7.57
CA THR A 6 12.86 5.12 8.88
C THR A 6 12.25 4.17 9.92
N LYS A 7 11.71 3.03 9.48
CA LYS A 7 10.96 2.07 10.30
C LYS A 7 9.69 2.64 10.94
N GLU A 8 9.14 3.69 10.35
CA GLU A 8 7.91 4.30 10.81
C GLU A 8 6.68 3.71 10.10
N ILE A 9 5.54 3.71 10.79
CA ILE A 9 4.28 3.17 10.27
C ILE A 9 3.43 4.32 9.73
N PHE A 10 3.17 4.35 8.41
CA PHE A 10 2.47 5.46 7.76
C PHE A 10 1.16 5.11 7.07
N GLY A 11 0.96 3.84 6.72
CA GLY A 11 -0.27 3.37 6.08
C GLY A 11 -0.93 2.30 6.92
N TYR A 12 -1.96 2.65 7.66
CA TYR A 12 -2.77 1.69 8.41
C TYR A 12 -4.25 2.00 8.20
N THR A 13 -5.06 0.96 8.19
CA THR A 13 -6.52 1.04 8.29
C THR A 13 -6.98 -0.16 9.12
N LEU A 14 -8.13 -0.04 9.78
CA LEU A 14 -8.65 -1.06 10.68
C LEU A 14 -9.96 -1.61 10.12
N SER A 15 -10.09 -2.93 10.12
CA SER A 15 -11.33 -3.61 9.76
C SER A 15 -11.47 -4.92 10.50
N THR A 16 -12.71 -5.37 10.60
CA THR A 16 -13.08 -6.66 11.15
C THR A 16 -12.91 -7.80 10.14
N LYS A 17 -12.55 -7.52 8.88
CA LYS A 17 -12.37 -8.52 7.81
C LYS A 17 -11.12 -8.22 6.98
N PRO A 18 -10.38 -9.24 6.52
CA PRO A 18 -9.27 -9.07 5.59
C PRO A 18 -9.82 -8.78 4.18
N ASP A 19 -9.84 -7.50 3.80
CA ASP A 19 -10.37 -7.01 2.51
C ASP A 19 -9.26 -6.26 1.75
N SER A 20 -9.16 -6.44 0.43
CA SER A 20 -8.24 -5.73 -0.45
C SER A 20 -8.44 -4.22 -0.44
N LYS A 21 -9.68 -3.75 -0.21
CA LYS A 21 -10.01 -2.32 -0.10
C LYS A 21 -9.23 -1.62 1.01
N LEU A 22 -8.98 -2.34 2.11
CA LEU A 22 -8.26 -1.79 3.25
C LEU A 22 -6.81 -1.55 2.93
N VAL A 23 -6.19 -2.50 2.23
CA VAL A 23 -4.79 -2.35 1.83
C VAL A 23 -4.64 -1.16 0.90
N LYS A 24 -5.61 -0.92 0.00
CA LYS A 24 -5.64 0.28 -0.84
C LYS A 24 -5.76 1.57 -0.02
N GLU A 25 -6.70 1.65 0.90
CA GLU A 25 -6.87 2.84 1.74
C GLU A 25 -5.63 3.12 2.59
N ALA A 26 -5.02 2.07 3.16
CA ALA A 26 -3.78 2.21 3.91
C ALA A 26 -2.63 2.72 3.03
N LEU A 27 -2.55 2.25 1.77
CA LEU A 27 -1.56 2.71 0.80
C LEU A 27 -1.77 4.19 0.43
N ASP A 28 -3.01 4.56 0.15
CA ASP A 28 -3.38 5.93 -0.24
C ASP A 28 -3.06 6.92 0.87
N ASN A 29 -3.42 6.58 2.11
CA ASN A 29 -3.06 7.36 3.28
C ASN A 29 -1.54 7.53 3.45
N ALA A 30 -0.74 6.48 3.18
CA ALA A 30 0.71 6.58 3.27
C ALA A 30 1.29 7.52 2.20
N ILE A 31 0.80 7.41 0.96
CA ILE A 31 1.23 8.24 -0.17
C ILE A 31 0.94 9.71 0.09
N GLU A 32 -0.30 10.03 0.51
CA GLU A 32 -0.73 11.39 0.76
C GLU A 32 0.05 12.07 1.89
N ARG A 33 0.40 11.31 2.94
CA ARG A 33 1.08 11.83 4.12
C ARG A 33 2.56 12.09 3.88
N GLN A 34 3.24 11.28 3.06
CA GLN A 34 4.71 11.26 3.08
C GLN A 34 5.41 11.00 1.76
N LEU A 35 4.72 10.40 0.77
CA LEU A 35 5.34 9.91 -0.46
C LEU A 35 4.66 10.54 -1.67
N ARG A 36 4.74 11.88 -1.79
CA ARG A 36 4.15 12.65 -2.91
C ARG A 36 4.71 12.25 -4.28
N ASP A 37 5.93 11.72 -4.30
CA ASP A 37 6.52 11.07 -5.47
C ASP A 37 6.62 9.57 -5.22
N THR A 38 5.89 8.79 -6.03
CA THR A 38 5.82 7.34 -5.96
C THR A 38 6.63 6.65 -7.06
N THR A 39 7.27 7.40 -7.95
CA THR A 39 7.89 6.87 -9.18
C THR A 39 9.07 5.92 -8.91
N SER A 40 9.67 6.00 -7.74
CA SER A 40 10.75 5.12 -7.26
C SER A 40 10.35 4.26 -6.06
N LEU A 41 9.05 4.24 -5.72
CA LEU A 41 8.54 3.50 -4.57
C LEU A 41 8.36 2.02 -4.94
N MET A 42 8.88 1.14 -4.09
CA MET A 42 8.71 -0.30 -4.20
C MET A 42 7.73 -0.79 -3.12
N PHE A 43 6.75 -1.59 -3.52
CA PHE A 43 5.81 -2.22 -2.59
C PHE A 43 6.19 -3.68 -2.34
N HIS A 44 6.61 -3.99 -1.12
CA HIS A 44 6.90 -5.37 -0.71
C HIS A 44 5.72 -5.98 0.05
N SER A 45 5.18 -7.08 -0.47
CA SER A 45 4.08 -7.84 0.12
C SER A 45 4.54 -9.23 0.57
N ASP A 46 3.90 -9.75 1.61
CA ASP A 46 3.99 -11.15 2.06
C ASP A 46 3.18 -12.13 1.19
N GLN A 47 2.67 -11.69 0.04
CA GLN A 47 1.88 -12.47 -0.93
C GLN A 47 0.52 -12.97 -0.41
N GLY A 48 -0.04 -12.36 0.63
CA GLY A 48 -1.42 -12.62 1.06
C GLY A 48 -2.46 -12.35 -0.05
N CYS A 49 -3.62 -13.02 0.00
CA CYS A 49 -4.66 -12.96 -1.04
C CYS A 49 -5.18 -11.53 -1.31
N GLN A 50 -5.21 -10.67 -0.30
CA GLN A 50 -5.58 -9.27 -0.40
C GLN A 50 -4.63 -8.45 -1.30
N TYR A 51 -3.34 -8.80 -1.32
CA TYR A 51 -2.31 -8.15 -2.15
C TYR A 51 -2.23 -8.74 -3.56
N LEU A 52 -2.69 -9.97 -3.74
CA LEU A 52 -2.72 -10.65 -5.05
C LEU A 52 -3.96 -10.28 -5.88
N SER A 53 -4.94 -9.61 -5.28
CA SER A 53 -6.15 -9.16 -5.98
C SER A 53 -5.82 -8.29 -7.20
N GLU A 54 -6.53 -8.51 -8.30
CA GLU A 54 -6.42 -7.68 -9.51
C GLU A 54 -6.64 -6.20 -9.18
N GLU A 55 -7.64 -5.93 -8.34
CA GLU A 55 -7.98 -4.59 -7.89
C GLU A 55 -6.78 -3.88 -7.26
N PHE A 56 -6.04 -4.54 -6.38
CA PHE A 56 -4.88 -3.98 -5.69
C PHE A 56 -3.68 -3.82 -6.62
N ARG A 57 -3.45 -4.79 -7.52
CA ARG A 57 -2.37 -4.71 -8.51
C ARG A 57 -2.56 -3.56 -9.50
N SER A 58 -3.77 -3.38 -10.02
CA SER A 58 -4.10 -2.24 -10.89
C SER A 58 -3.88 -0.91 -10.17
N HIS A 59 -4.21 -0.85 -8.88
CA HIS A 59 -3.99 0.35 -8.05
C HIS A 59 -2.50 0.71 -7.90
N LEU A 60 -1.61 -0.28 -7.77
CA LEU A 60 -0.16 -0.04 -7.74
C LEU A 60 0.35 0.54 -9.07
N ILE A 61 -0.13 -0.02 -10.20
CA ILE A 61 0.25 0.44 -11.55
C ILE A 61 -0.20 1.89 -11.77
N ASP A 62 -1.44 2.23 -11.41
CA ASP A 62 -1.97 3.60 -11.54
C ASP A 62 -1.15 4.62 -10.73
N ARG A 63 -0.64 4.18 -9.58
CA ARG A 63 0.23 4.98 -8.70
C ARG A 63 1.71 4.91 -9.08
N LYS A 64 2.09 4.19 -10.16
CA LYS A 64 3.48 3.98 -10.61
C LYS A 64 4.40 3.35 -9.57
N ILE A 65 3.85 2.48 -8.73
CA ILE A 65 4.58 1.75 -7.68
C ILE A 65 4.98 0.39 -8.24
N THR A 66 6.22 -0.03 -7.98
CA THR A 66 6.78 -1.30 -8.50
C THR A 66 6.71 -2.42 -7.48
#